data_AF-A0A3L7WAZ9-F1
#
_entry.id   AF-A0A3L7WAZ9-F1
#
_cell.length_a   1.000
_cell.length_b   1.000
_cell.length_c   1.000
_cell.angle_alpha   90.00
_cell.angle_beta   90.00
_cell.angle_gamma   90.00
#
_symmetry.space_group_name_H-M   'P 1'
#
loop_
_entity.id
_entity.type
_entity.pdbx_description
1 polymer ?
#
loop_
_entity_poly.entity_id
_entity_poly.type
_entity_poly.pdbx_seq_one_letter_code
_entity_poly.pdbx_strand_id
1 'polypeptide(L)'
;MDAPFGLDDETDDDEDELIAEGGAGIRTWYADPLDDPANWGPPLPSPEPPQRSVWELLWPWGVRGVVETVEVLALALLMFLFVRSIGQNFVVDGGSMEPTFHNGEMLIVNKLVYRSFNLAFIGKGEWRPFGQPEPGDVIVFRFPQDPRRDFIKRVIALPGETVEVHAGQVYVNGVARTESYLDKPPAYEYGPVQVPEGQYFVLGDNRNNSYDSHSWGMLGESFMIGRAEVRYWPLAKAGRVDNEAELSATPQAGVLKSP
;
A
#
# COMPACT_ATOMS: atom_id res chain seq x y z
N MET A 1 -10.69 -54.44 -23.44
CA MET A 1 -10.67 -53.08 -24.01
C MET A 1 -9.34 -52.47 -23.65
N ASP A 2 -8.25 -53.18 -23.92
CA ASP A 2 -7.59 -53.33 -25.22
C ASP A 2 -6.67 -52.14 -25.46
N ALA A 3 -5.37 -52.42 -25.32
CA ALA A 3 -4.24 -51.67 -25.85
C ALA A 3 -4.32 -51.64 -27.42
N PRO A 4 -3.36 -51.12 -28.22
CA PRO A 4 -1.97 -50.74 -27.87
C PRO A 4 -1.33 -49.59 -28.71
N PHE A 5 -0.04 -49.32 -28.40
CA PHE A 5 1.10 -49.08 -29.32
C PHE A 5 1.21 -47.84 -30.22
N GLY A 6 2.47 -47.37 -30.34
CA GLY A 6 2.96 -46.39 -31.31
C GLY A 6 4.37 -45.93 -30.93
N LEU A 7 5.35 -46.83 -31.04
CA LEU A 7 6.79 -46.52 -31.02
C LEU A 7 7.17 -46.18 -32.45
N ASP A 8 7.76 -45.00 -32.66
CA ASP A 8 8.35 -44.62 -33.92
C ASP A 8 9.88 -44.73 -33.75
N ASP A 9 10.36 -45.89 -34.18
CA ASP A 9 11.73 -46.26 -34.45
C ASP A 9 11.98 -45.91 -35.94
N GLU A 10 12.81 -44.91 -36.22
CA GLU A 10 13.38 -44.70 -37.55
C GLU A 10 14.88 -45.02 -37.48
N THR A 11 15.14 -46.27 -37.85
CA THR A 11 16.37 -46.75 -38.47
C THR A 11 16.57 -46.05 -39.81
N ASP A 12 17.76 -45.53 -40.07
CA ASP A 12 18.32 -45.56 -41.41
C ASP A 12 19.73 -46.14 -41.30
N ASP A 13 19.79 -47.39 -41.76
CA ASP A 13 20.97 -48.08 -42.20
C ASP A 13 21.61 -47.31 -43.36
N ASP A 14 22.95 -47.24 -43.39
CA ASP A 14 23.66 -47.48 -44.62
C ASP A 14 25.02 -48.06 -44.26
N GLU A 15 25.11 -49.35 -44.54
CA GLU A 15 26.31 -50.16 -44.58
C GLU A 15 27.28 -49.60 -45.62
N ASP A 16 28.58 -49.63 -45.34
CA ASP A 16 29.51 -50.05 -46.38
C ASP A 16 30.63 -50.90 -45.78
N GLU A 17 30.62 -52.10 -46.33
CA GLU A 17 31.39 -53.31 -46.13
C GLU A 17 32.91 -53.19 -46.32
N LEU A 18 33.61 -54.08 -45.59
CA LEU A 18 34.82 -54.83 -45.97
C LEU A 18 36.12 -54.01 -46.17
N ILE A 19 37.27 -54.39 -45.63
CA ILE A 19 38.00 -55.63 -45.94
C ILE A 19 38.78 -56.10 -44.69
N ALA A 20 38.54 -57.35 -44.29
CA ALA A 20 39.46 -58.12 -43.48
C ALA A 20 40.48 -58.81 -44.40
N GLU A 21 41.75 -58.46 -44.30
CA GLU A 21 42.84 -59.33 -44.73
C GLU A 21 43.81 -59.59 -43.58
N GLY A 22 43.97 -60.88 -43.29
CA GLY A 22 44.92 -61.39 -42.33
C GLY A 22 46.36 -61.17 -42.79
N GLY A 23 47.16 -60.67 -41.86
CA GLY A 23 48.60 -60.69 -41.95
C GLY A 23 49.14 -60.56 -40.54
N ALA A 24 49.63 -61.66 -39.97
CA ALA A 24 50.47 -61.67 -38.78
C ALA A 24 51.80 -60.98 -39.11
N GLY A 25 51.75 -59.66 -39.26
CA GLY A 25 52.90 -58.78 -39.36
C GLY A 25 53.14 -58.20 -37.98
N ILE A 26 54.19 -58.69 -37.33
CA ILE A 26 54.77 -58.02 -36.16
C ILE A 26 55.18 -56.62 -36.65
N ARG A 27 54.32 -55.60 -36.43
CA ARG A 27 54.72 -54.21 -36.54
C ARG A 27 55.70 -53.95 -35.41
N THR A 28 56.97 -54.22 -35.67
CA THR A 28 58.06 -53.66 -34.90
C THR A 28 57.93 -52.15 -35.03
N TRP A 29 57.54 -51.49 -33.94
CA TRP A 29 57.70 -50.05 -33.80
C TRP A 29 59.18 -49.75 -33.98
N TYR A 30 59.57 -49.30 -35.16
CA TYR A 30 60.89 -48.76 -35.40
C TYR A 30 60.88 -47.42 -34.66
N ALA A 31 61.37 -47.41 -33.42
CA ALA A 31 61.69 -46.16 -32.75
C ALA A 31 62.72 -45.45 -33.63
N ASP A 32 62.36 -44.29 -34.16
CA ASP A 32 63.27 -43.46 -34.94
C ASP A 32 64.52 -43.21 -34.07
N PRO A 33 65.75 -43.47 -34.53
CA PRO A 33 66.96 -43.26 -33.73
C PRO A 33 67.19 -41.82 -33.25
N LEU A 34 66.36 -40.88 -33.71
CA LEU A 34 66.32 -39.49 -33.25
C LEU A 34 65.32 -39.24 -32.11
N ASP A 35 64.53 -40.25 -31.74
CA ASP A 35 63.46 -40.18 -30.73
C ASP A 35 63.92 -40.75 -29.38
N ASP A 36 65.09 -40.30 -28.90
CA ASP A 36 65.62 -40.68 -27.60
C ASP A 36 64.89 -39.89 -26.48
N PRO A 37 64.18 -40.54 -25.53
CA PRO A 37 63.55 -39.89 -24.39
C PRO A 37 64.50 -39.00 -23.57
N ALA A 38 65.81 -39.24 -23.63
CA ALA A 38 66.83 -38.42 -22.98
C ALA A 38 67.11 -37.09 -23.68
N ASN A 39 66.66 -36.90 -24.92
CA ASN A 39 66.86 -35.68 -25.73
C ASN A 39 65.61 -34.78 -25.79
N TRP A 40 64.54 -35.14 -25.08
CA TRP A 40 63.37 -34.29 -24.94
C TRP A 40 63.70 -33.18 -23.96
N GLY A 41 63.68 -31.93 -24.46
CA GLY A 41 63.57 -30.77 -23.57
C GLY A 41 62.32 -30.88 -22.68
N PRO A 42 62.23 -30.10 -21.59
CA PRO A 42 61.02 -30.08 -20.79
C PRO A 42 59.80 -29.84 -21.70
N PRO A 43 58.65 -30.52 -21.45
CA PRO A 43 57.47 -30.32 -22.26
C PRO A 43 57.16 -28.82 -22.33
N LEU A 44 56.85 -28.33 -23.53
CA LEU A 44 56.48 -26.93 -23.72
C LEU A 44 55.40 -26.58 -22.70
N PRO A 45 55.50 -25.44 -22.00
CA PRO A 45 54.46 -25.03 -21.08
C PRO A 45 53.14 -25.03 -21.82
N SER A 46 52.14 -25.71 -21.26
CA SER A 46 50.77 -25.66 -21.79
C SER A 46 50.38 -24.18 -21.91
N PRO A 47 49.76 -23.75 -23.02
CA PRO A 47 49.33 -22.36 -23.13
C PRO A 47 48.46 -22.05 -21.90
N GLU A 48 48.85 -21.03 -21.13
CA GLU A 48 48.03 -20.60 -20.01
C GLU A 48 46.62 -20.31 -20.55
N PRO A 49 45.56 -20.82 -19.89
CA PRO A 49 44.21 -20.45 -20.29
C PRO A 49 44.15 -18.93 -20.33
N PRO A 50 43.55 -18.32 -21.37
CA PRO A 50 43.55 -16.87 -21.50
C PRO A 50 43.05 -16.27 -20.19
N GLN A 51 43.84 -15.39 -19.57
CA GLN A 51 43.44 -14.65 -18.37
C GLN A 51 42.33 -13.68 -18.77
N ARG A 52 41.11 -14.19 -18.89
CA ARG A 52 39.92 -13.38 -19.13
C ARG A 52 39.80 -12.47 -17.92
N SER A 53 39.92 -11.17 -18.15
CA SER A 53 39.81 -10.22 -17.04
C SER A 53 38.43 -10.37 -16.40
N VAL A 54 38.32 -10.19 -15.09
CA VAL A 54 37.01 -10.14 -14.41
C VAL A 54 36.09 -9.12 -15.10
N TRP A 55 36.67 -8.10 -15.73
CA TRP A 55 35.98 -7.08 -16.52
C TRP A 55 35.37 -7.61 -17.83
N GLU A 56 35.90 -8.67 -18.43
CA GLU A 56 35.30 -9.36 -19.59
C GLU A 56 34.12 -10.25 -19.20
N LEU A 57 34.12 -10.78 -17.97
CA LEU A 57 33.00 -11.53 -17.41
C LEU A 57 31.84 -10.59 -17.02
N LEU A 58 32.16 -9.36 -16.63
CA LEU A 58 31.20 -8.30 -16.31
C LEU A 58 30.76 -7.49 -17.55
N TRP A 59 31.43 -7.67 -18.70
CA TRP A 59 31.13 -6.98 -19.97
C TRP A 59 29.73 -7.22 -20.55
N PRO A 60 29.04 -8.37 -20.38
CA PRO A 60 27.65 -8.54 -20.79
C PRO A 60 26.70 -7.58 -20.05
N TRP A 61 27.13 -7.08 -18.88
CA TRP A 61 26.48 -6.06 -18.05
C TRP A 61 27.14 -4.70 -18.23
N GLY A 62 27.48 -4.34 -19.47
CA GLY A 62 28.05 -3.02 -19.78
C GLY A 62 27.17 -1.86 -19.30
N VAL A 63 27.57 -0.63 -19.60
CA VAL A 63 26.85 0.60 -19.18
C VAL A 63 25.34 0.51 -19.41
N ARG A 64 24.90 -0.16 -20.48
CA ARG A 64 23.50 -0.41 -20.78
C ARG A 64 22.77 -1.28 -19.74
N GLY A 65 23.35 -2.38 -19.28
CA GLY A 65 22.74 -3.23 -18.24
C GLY A 65 22.67 -2.52 -16.89
N VAL A 66 23.66 -1.67 -16.58
CA VAL A 66 23.62 -0.79 -15.42
C VAL A 66 22.49 0.23 -15.55
N VAL A 67 22.34 0.87 -16.71
CA VAL A 67 21.25 1.83 -16.98
C VAL A 67 19.88 1.15 -16.86
N GLU A 68 19.67 0.00 -17.50
CA GLU A 68 18.40 -0.75 -17.43
C GLU A 68 18.07 -1.15 -15.98
N THR A 69 19.07 -1.56 -15.19
CA THR A 69 18.89 -1.85 -13.77
C THR A 69 18.51 -0.61 -12.98
N VAL A 70 19.19 0.52 -13.21
CA VAL A 70 18.89 1.79 -12.56
C VAL A 70 17.49 2.28 -12.92
N GLU A 71 17.05 2.14 -14.17
CA GLU A 71 15.71 2.50 -14.63
C GLU A 71 14.63 1.68 -13.90
N VAL A 72 14.82 0.36 -13.80
CA VAL A 72 13.87 -0.51 -13.07
C VAL A 72 13.83 -0.14 -11.59
N LEU A 73 14.97 0.12 -10.95
CA LEU A 73 15.02 0.54 -9.56
C LEU A 73 14.39 1.91 -9.35
N ALA A 74 14.60 2.86 -10.26
CA ALA A 74 13.98 4.18 -10.23
C ALA A 74 12.47 4.09 -10.40
N LEU A 75 11.99 3.26 -11.33
CA LEU A 75 10.56 3.01 -11.53
C LEU A 75 9.94 2.35 -10.30
N ALA A 76 10.59 1.34 -9.72
CA ALA A 76 10.12 0.67 -8.51
C ALA A 76 10.06 1.63 -7.32
N LEU A 77 11.08 2.48 -7.14
CA LEU A 77 11.09 3.53 -6.12
C LEU A 77 9.96 4.54 -6.35
N LEU A 78 9.77 5.00 -7.59
CA LEU A 78 8.70 5.93 -7.95
C LEU A 78 7.32 5.33 -7.67
N MET A 79 7.10 4.07 -8.07
CA MET A 79 5.86 3.35 -7.82
C MET A 79 5.62 3.15 -6.32
N PHE A 80 6.66 2.80 -5.56
CA PHE A 80 6.59 2.68 -4.11
C PHE A 80 6.19 4.01 -3.45
N LEU A 81 6.83 5.12 -3.84
CA LEU A 81 6.50 6.46 -3.35
C LEU A 81 5.08 6.86 -3.75
N PHE A 82 4.64 6.53 -4.97
CA PHE A 82 3.30 6.80 -5.46
C PHE A 82 2.25 6.07 -4.62
N VAL A 83 2.37 4.74 -4.46
CA VAL A 83 1.44 3.93 -3.65
C VAL A 83 1.42 4.42 -2.20
N ARG A 84 2.59 4.69 -1.60
CA ARG A 84 2.72 5.20 -0.23
C ARG A 84 2.12 6.62 -0.06
N SER A 85 2.08 7.41 -1.13
CA SER A 85 1.51 8.74 -1.12
C SER A 85 -0.02 8.75 -1.17
N ILE A 86 -0.65 7.67 -1.63
CA ILE A 86 -2.10 7.59 -1.84
C ILE A 86 -2.79 7.02 -0.60
N GLY A 87 -2.30 5.88 -0.12
CA GLY A 87 -2.93 5.11 0.96
C GLY A 87 -1.99 4.86 2.13
N GLN A 88 -2.56 4.78 3.33
CA GLN A 88 -1.87 4.26 4.52
C GLN A 88 -2.72 3.19 5.20
N ASN A 89 -2.06 2.13 5.64
CA ASN A 89 -2.67 1.14 6.52
C ASN A 89 -2.78 1.71 7.94
N PHE A 90 -3.95 1.58 8.55
CA PHE A 90 -4.19 1.99 9.92
C PHE A 90 -4.80 0.82 10.69
N VAL A 91 -4.34 0.59 11.91
CA VAL A 91 -4.92 -0.40 12.82
C VAL A 91 -5.67 0.36 13.89
N VAL A 92 -6.96 0.05 14.05
CA VAL A 92 -7.78 0.66 15.09
C VAL A 92 -7.32 0.15 16.45
N ASP A 93 -6.95 1.08 17.33
CA ASP A 93 -6.58 0.80 18.71
C ASP A 93 -7.59 1.44 19.67
N GLY A 94 -8.13 0.64 20.58
CA GLY A 94 -9.14 1.04 21.58
C GLY A 94 -10.60 0.98 21.08
N GLY A 95 -11.53 1.31 21.98
CA GLY A 95 -12.99 1.16 21.78
C GLY A 95 -13.75 2.47 21.53
N SER A 96 -13.05 3.59 21.29
CA SER A 96 -13.68 4.92 21.14
C SER A 96 -14.58 5.07 19.91
N MET A 97 -14.46 4.16 18.95
CA MET A 97 -15.25 4.14 17.72
C MET A 97 -16.24 2.96 17.68
N GLU A 98 -16.44 2.25 18.79
CA GLU A 98 -17.47 1.22 18.87
C GLU A 98 -18.87 1.85 18.82
N PRO A 99 -19.87 1.20 18.18
CA PRO A 99 -19.80 -0.13 17.57
C PRO A 99 -19.26 -0.14 16.13
N THR A 100 -19.04 1.04 15.53
CA THR A 100 -18.62 1.15 14.13
C THR A 100 -17.31 0.42 13.88
N PHE A 101 -16.27 0.67 14.68
CA PHE A 101 -14.96 0.02 14.58
C PHE A 101 -14.56 -0.64 15.89
N HIS A 102 -14.00 -1.83 15.78
CA HIS A 102 -13.51 -2.60 16.91
C HIS A 102 -11.98 -2.61 16.94
N ASN A 103 -11.42 -2.80 18.14
CA ASN A 103 -9.98 -2.93 18.33
C ASN A 103 -9.38 -4.02 17.44
N GLY A 104 -8.28 -3.72 16.76
CA GLY A 104 -7.57 -4.62 15.85
C GLY A 104 -8.11 -4.68 14.42
N GLU A 105 -9.20 -3.97 14.11
CA GLU A 105 -9.64 -3.82 12.72
C GLU A 105 -8.63 -3.00 11.91
N MET A 106 -8.41 -3.39 10.65
CA MET A 106 -7.44 -2.72 9.77
C MET A 106 -8.15 -1.98 8.65
N LEU A 107 -7.74 -0.72 8.46
CA LEU A 107 -8.34 0.23 7.54
C LEU A 107 -7.33 0.72 6.52
N ILE A 108 -7.81 1.01 5.31
CA ILE A 108 -7.09 1.81 4.33
C ILE A 108 -7.59 3.26 4.44
N VAL A 109 -6.65 4.15 4.71
CA VAL A 109 -6.88 5.59 4.81
C VAL A 109 -6.49 6.25 3.49
N ASN A 110 -7.43 6.95 2.88
CA ASN A 110 -7.21 7.79 1.70
C ASN A 110 -6.61 9.14 2.12
N LYS A 111 -5.34 9.37 1.78
CA LYS A 111 -4.62 10.62 2.09
C LYS A 111 -4.85 11.73 1.07
N LEU A 112 -5.30 11.38 -0.13
CA LEU A 112 -5.47 12.36 -1.21
C LEU A 112 -6.70 13.24 -1.00
N VAL A 113 -7.72 12.71 -0.32
CA VAL A 113 -9.02 13.38 -0.18
C VAL A 113 -8.94 14.79 0.43
N TYR A 114 -8.01 15.04 1.35
CA TYR A 114 -7.82 16.36 1.98
C TYR A 114 -6.52 17.04 1.55
N ARG A 115 -5.85 16.53 0.51
CA ARG A 115 -4.58 17.10 0.07
C ARG A 115 -4.81 18.34 -0.76
N SER A 116 -4.26 19.46 -0.31
CA SER A 116 -4.16 20.67 -1.13
C SER A 116 -2.84 20.69 -1.90
N PHE A 117 -2.92 21.22 -3.12
CA PHE A 117 -1.79 21.41 -4.00
C PHE A 117 -1.64 22.91 -4.26
N ASN A 118 -0.47 23.46 -3.97
CA ASN A 118 -0.16 24.83 -4.34
C ASN A 118 0.33 24.85 -5.79
N LEU A 119 -0.53 25.31 -6.70
CA LEU A 119 -0.20 25.43 -8.12
C LEU A 119 0.12 26.86 -8.53
N ALA A 120 0.65 27.68 -7.59
CA ALA A 120 0.95 29.10 -7.85
C ALA A 120 1.84 29.31 -9.09
N PHE A 121 2.70 28.33 -9.41
CA PHE A 121 3.57 28.34 -10.58
C PHE A 121 2.83 28.34 -11.93
N ILE A 122 1.55 27.94 -11.98
CA ILE A 122 0.68 28.04 -13.18
C ILE A 122 -0.46 29.06 -13.00
N GLY A 123 -0.34 29.97 -12.03
CA GLY A 123 -1.36 31.01 -11.77
C GLY A 123 -2.65 30.48 -11.14
N LYS A 124 -2.71 29.20 -10.75
CA LYS A 124 -3.78 28.64 -9.92
C LYS A 124 -3.33 28.69 -8.46
N GLY A 125 -4.15 29.21 -7.56
CA GLY A 125 -3.81 29.28 -6.13
C GLY A 125 -3.75 27.90 -5.46
N GLU A 126 -4.24 27.84 -4.22
CA GLU A 126 -4.45 26.55 -3.55
C GLU A 126 -5.56 25.77 -4.28
N TRP A 127 -5.22 24.59 -4.79
CA TRP A 127 -6.15 23.70 -5.49
C TRP A 127 -6.40 22.45 -4.66
N ARG A 128 -7.69 22.15 -4.42
CA ARG A 128 -8.15 20.97 -3.70
C ARG A 128 -8.99 20.10 -4.64
N PRO A 129 -8.38 19.13 -5.34
CA PRO A 129 -9.08 18.32 -6.34
C PRO A 129 -10.21 17.45 -5.79
N PHE A 130 -10.12 17.08 -4.50
CA PHE A 130 -10.96 16.04 -3.90
C PHE A 130 -11.91 16.56 -2.81
N GLY A 131 -11.97 17.88 -2.60
CA GLY A 131 -12.90 18.52 -1.67
C GLY A 131 -12.30 18.84 -0.30
N GLN A 132 -13.20 19.02 0.67
CA GLN A 132 -12.91 19.27 2.09
C GLN A 132 -13.55 18.15 2.92
N PRO A 133 -13.14 17.96 4.19
CA PRO A 133 -13.86 17.07 5.10
C PRO A 133 -15.34 17.43 5.17
N GLU A 134 -16.19 16.41 5.09
CA GLU A 134 -17.64 16.54 5.17
C GLU A 134 -18.15 16.00 6.52
N PRO A 135 -19.32 16.46 7.00
CA PRO A 135 -19.91 15.89 8.20
C PRO A 135 -20.17 14.40 7.98
N GLY A 136 -19.70 13.57 8.92
CA GLY A 136 -19.86 12.11 8.86
C GLY A 136 -18.62 11.37 8.42
N ASP A 137 -17.66 12.06 7.80
CA ASP A 137 -16.37 11.49 7.44
C ASP A 137 -15.68 10.90 8.67
N VAL A 138 -15.23 9.65 8.57
CA VAL A 138 -14.37 9.01 9.56
C VAL A 138 -12.93 9.30 9.17
N ILE A 139 -12.22 10.07 9.98
CA ILE A 139 -10.88 10.55 9.67
C ILE A 139 -9.84 10.00 10.63
N VAL A 140 -8.64 9.80 10.09
CA VAL A 140 -7.43 9.54 10.87
C VAL A 140 -6.60 10.81 10.90
N PHE A 141 -6.11 11.18 12.09
CA PHE A 141 -5.35 12.41 12.32
C PHE A 141 -4.31 12.23 13.42
N ARG A 142 -3.28 13.07 13.42
CA ARG A 142 -2.31 13.13 14.52
C ARG A 142 -2.92 13.88 15.69
N PHE A 143 -2.84 13.32 16.89
CA PHE A 143 -3.41 13.95 18.07
C PHE A 143 -2.72 15.31 18.35
N PRO A 144 -3.45 16.44 18.43
CA PRO A 144 -2.83 17.76 18.54
C PRO A 144 -1.92 17.97 19.76
N GLN A 145 -2.21 17.33 20.90
CA GLN A 145 -1.40 17.48 22.12
C GLN A 145 -0.21 16.49 22.18
N ASP A 146 -0.26 15.39 21.45
CA ASP A 146 0.87 14.46 21.27
C ASP A 146 0.86 13.90 19.84
N PRO A 147 1.52 14.58 18.88
CA PRO A 147 1.50 14.21 17.46
C PRO A 147 2.20 12.89 17.12
N ARG A 148 2.77 12.19 18.12
CA ARG A 148 3.30 10.83 17.98
C ARG A 148 2.20 9.77 17.97
N ARG A 149 0.97 10.15 18.31
CA ARG A 149 -0.20 9.27 18.40
C ARG A 149 -1.19 9.63 17.30
N ASP A 150 -1.62 8.63 16.56
CA ASP A 150 -2.66 8.77 15.53
C ASP A 150 -4.01 8.33 16.11
N PHE A 151 -5.04 9.15 15.89
CA PHE A 151 -6.40 8.92 16.36
C PHE A 151 -7.35 8.77 15.18
N ILE A 152 -8.43 8.02 15.39
CA ILE A 152 -9.57 7.90 14.47
C ILE A 152 -10.82 8.43 15.14
N LYS A 153 -11.53 9.36 14.48
CA LYS A 153 -12.79 9.97 14.95
C LYS A 153 -13.68 10.34 13.76
N ARG A 154 -14.94 10.66 14.03
CA ARG A 154 -15.90 11.14 13.04
C ARG A 154 -16.01 12.66 13.08
N VAL A 155 -16.07 13.30 11.91
CA VAL A 155 -16.33 14.74 11.78
C VAL A 155 -17.80 15.01 12.06
N ILE A 156 -18.06 15.90 13.03
CA ILE A 156 -19.42 16.24 13.48
C ILE A 156 -19.80 17.65 13.04
N ALA A 157 -18.88 18.60 13.14
CA ALA A 157 -19.10 19.98 12.71
C ALA A 157 -17.88 20.55 11.97
N LEU A 158 -18.19 21.36 10.95
CA LEU A 158 -17.26 22.02 10.04
C LEU A 158 -16.87 23.43 10.53
N PRO A 159 -15.83 24.05 9.93
CA PRO A 159 -15.51 25.45 10.17
C PRO A 159 -16.73 26.37 10.10
N GLY A 160 -16.86 27.26 11.08
CA GLY A 160 -17.93 28.26 11.18
C GLY A 160 -19.23 27.75 11.80
N GLU A 161 -19.44 26.43 11.89
CA GLU A 161 -20.62 25.85 12.52
C GLU A 161 -20.56 25.95 14.06
N THR A 162 -21.72 26.03 14.71
CA THR A 162 -21.83 25.98 16.18
C THR A 162 -22.26 24.60 16.61
N VAL A 163 -21.50 23.97 17.50
CA VAL A 163 -21.82 22.66 18.06
C VAL A 163 -22.25 22.79 19.53
N GLU A 164 -23.26 22.02 19.89
CA GLU A 164 -23.79 21.90 21.24
C GLU A 164 -24.20 20.46 21.48
N VAL A 165 -24.01 19.96 22.70
CA VAL A 165 -24.51 18.66 23.13
C VAL A 165 -25.32 18.88 24.39
N HIS A 166 -26.60 18.54 24.33
CA HIS A 166 -27.47 18.60 25.50
C HIS A 166 -28.56 17.55 25.44
N ALA A 167 -29.03 17.10 26.61
CA ALA A 167 -30.13 16.12 26.72
C ALA A 167 -29.92 14.84 25.88
N GLY A 168 -28.65 14.41 25.73
CA GLY A 168 -28.28 13.22 24.98
C GLY A 168 -28.37 13.34 23.46
N GLN A 169 -28.35 14.57 22.93
CA GLN A 169 -28.37 14.83 21.50
C GLN A 169 -27.31 15.85 21.10
N VAL A 170 -26.68 15.63 19.94
CA VAL A 170 -25.80 16.61 19.30
C VAL A 170 -26.62 17.56 18.43
N TYR A 171 -26.36 18.85 18.57
CA TYR A 171 -26.93 19.93 17.78
C TYR A 171 -25.81 20.62 17.01
N VAL A 172 -26.05 20.87 15.71
CA VAL A 172 -25.17 21.67 14.87
C VAL A 172 -25.98 22.82 14.30
N ASN A 173 -25.54 24.05 14.55
CA ASN A 173 -26.27 25.28 14.24
C ASN A 173 -27.72 25.28 14.80
N GLY A 174 -27.89 24.74 16.01
CA GLY A 174 -29.20 24.61 16.68
C GLY A 174 -30.11 23.52 16.14
N VAL A 175 -29.67 22.73 15.16
CA VAL A 175 -30.44 21.62 14.58
C VAL A 175 -29.96 20.30 15.16
N ALA A 176 -30.87 19.53 15.75
CA ALA A 176 -30.59 18.18 16.25
C ALA A 176 -30.16 17.27 15.09
N ARG A 177 -29.06 16.56 15.28
CA ARG A 177 -28.54 15.56 14.34
C ARG A 177 -29.07 14.18 14.70
N THR A 178 -29.67 13.48 13.76
CA THR A 178 -29.89 12.03 13.91
C THR A 178 -28.55 11.32 13.70
N GLU A 179 -28.22 10.34 14.54
CA GLU A 179 -26.91 9.68 14.52
C GLU A 179 -27.09 8.16 14.63
N SER A 180 -27.37 7.50 13.51
CA SER A 180 -27.76 6.08 13.46
C SER A 180 -26.62 5.10 13.81
N TYR A 181 -25.39 5.58 13.86
CA TYR A 181 -24.18 4.79 14.15
C TYR A 181 -23.86 4.69 15.65
N LEU A 182 -24.64 5.32 16.53
CA LEU A 182 -24.42 5.31 17.97
C LEU A 182 -25.07 4.10 18.64
N ASP A 183 -24.34 3.47 19.57
CA ASP A 183 -24.92 2.50 20.51
C ASP A 183 -25.69 3.20 21.65
N LYS A 184 -25.14 4.32 22.15
CA LYS A 184 -25.70 5.08 23.28
C LYS A 184 -25.64 6.58 23.01
N PRO A 185 -26.65 7.35 23.46
CA PRO A 185 -26.59 8.80 23.39
C PRO A 185 -25.45 9.35 24.28
N PRO A 186 -24.92 10.55 23.97
CA PRO A 186 -24.04 11.29 24.87
C PRO A 186 -24.64 11.44 26.28
N ALA A 187 -23.85 11.18 27.31
CA ALA A 187 -24.22 11.38 28.72
C ALA A 187 -23.52 12.59 29.33
N TYR A 188 -23.15 13.55 28.48
CA TYR A 188 -22.44 14.78 28.83
C TYR A 188 -23.06 15.97 28.12
N GLU A 189 -22.76 17.15 28.66
CA GLU A 189 -23.17 18.44 28.11
C GLU A 189 -21.92 19.12 27.53
N TYR A 190 -22.06 19.81 26.40
CA TYR A 190 -20.97 20.54 25.77
C TYR A 190 -21.48 21.75 25.01
N GLY A 191 -20.74 22.86 25.09
CA GLY A 191 -21.02 24.06 24.33
C GLY A 191 -22.19 24.89 24.86
N PRO A 192 -22.77 25.77 24.01
CA PRO A 192 -22.47 25.95 22.58
C PRO A 192 -21.07 26.52 22.30
N VAL A 193 -20.39 26.01 21.26
CA VAL A 193 -19.09 26.53 20.79
C VAL A 193 -19.07 26.63 19.26
N GLN A 194 -18.62 27.77 18.73
CA GLN A 194 -18.36 27.91 17.30
C GLN A 194 -17.01 27.27 16.93
N VAL A 195 -17.01 26.46 15.88
CA VAL A 195 -15.81 25.85 15.30
C VAL A 195 -15.02 26.92 14.55
N PRO A 196 -13.75 27.20 14.89
CA PRO A 196 -12.94 28.18 14.19
C PRO A 196 -12.65 27.79 12.73
N GLU A 197 -12.31 28.79 11.92
CA GLU A 197 -11.85 28.58 10.54
C GLU A 197 -10.65 27.62 10.47
N GLY A 198 -10.69 26.69 9.51
CA GLY A 198 -9.66 25.66 9.33
C GLY A 198 -9.59 24.62 10.45
N GLN A 199 -10.60 24.55 11.33
CA GLN A 199 -10.72 23.55 12.39
C GLN A 199 -12.04 22.79 12.29
N TYR A 200 -12.10 21.65 12.96
CA TYR A 200 -13.24 20.73 12.90
C TYR A 200 -13.55 20.22 14.30
N PHE A 201 -14.81 19.94 14.57
CA PHE A 201 -15.23 19.25 15.78
C PHE A 201 -15.42 17.77 15.48
N VAL A 202 -14.69 16.92 16.20
CA VAL A 202 -14.71 15.47 15.97
C VAL A 202 -15.10 14.71 17.22
N LEU A 203 -15.95 13.69 17.08
CA LEU A 203 -16.37 12.81 18.18
C LEU A 203 -16.08 11.34 17.83
N GLY A 204 -15.90 10.53 18.86
CA GLY A 204 -15.95 9.07 18.72
C GLY A 204 -17.39 8.58 18.66
N ASP A 205 -17.61 7.48 17.96
CA ASP A 205 -18.93 6.85 17.90
C ASP A 205 -19.33 6.24 19.27
N ASN A 206 -18.33 5.87 20.10
CA ASN A 206 -18.55 5.50 21.50
C ASN A 206 -18.53 6.76 22.39
N ARG A 207 -19.60 7.54 22.33
CA ARG A 207 -19.70 8.89 22.92
C ARG A 207 -19.24 8.97 24.37
N ASN A 208 -19.65 8.01 25.18
CA ASN A 208 -19.41 8.02 26.62
C ASN A 208 -18.03 7.43 27.00
N ASN A 209 -17.27 6.93 26.02
CA ASN A 209 -15.95 6.33 26.21
C ASN A 209 -14.98 6.73 25.09
N SER A 210 -14.95 8.02 24.77
CA SER A 210 -14.09 8.58 23.74
C SER A 210 -13.35 9.81 24.26
N TYR A 211 -12.06 9.89 23.96
CA TYR A 211 -11.23 11.07 24.22
C TYR A 211 -11.09 11.85 22.89
N ASP A 212 -11.97 12.84 22.70
CA ASP A 212 -12.17 13.56 21.44
C ASP A 212 -12.42 15.07 21.67
N SER A 213 -12.99 15.78 20.69
CA SER A 213 -13.08 17.24 20.76
C SER A 213 -13.87 17.79 21.94
N HIS A 214 -14.79 17.02 22.53
CA HIS A 214 -15.46 17.48 23.76
C HIS A 214 -14.51 17.54 24.96
N SER A 215 -13.41 16.79 24.92
CA SER A 215 -12.41 16.70 25.99
C SER A 215 -11.18 17.60 25.76
N TRP A 216 -10.70 17.72 24.50
CA TRP A 216 -9.45 18.43 24.20
C TRP A 216 -9.58 19.59 23.20
N GLY A 217 -10.79 19.86 22.70
CA GLY A 217 -11.07 21.00 21.82
C GLY A 217 -11.03 20.66 20.32
N MET A 218 -10.85 21.68 19.49
CA MET A 218 -11.04 21.58 18.05
C MET A 218 -9.82 20.96 17.34
N LEU A 219 -10.06 20.26 16.23
CA LEU A 219 -9.04 19.64 15.41
C LEU A 219 -8.65 20.56 14.25
N GLY A 220 -7.40 21.02 14.22
CA GLY A 220 -6.88 21.75 13.06
C GLY A 220 -6.71 20.86 11.83
N GLU A 221 -7.03 21.39 10.65
CA GLU A 221 -6.94 20.67 9.37
C GLU A 221 -5.55 20.07 9.11
N SER A 222 -4.48 20.77 9.51
CA SER A 222 -3.09 20.34 9.31
C SER A 222 -2.71 19.06 10.06
N PHE A 223 -3.51 18.65 11.05
CA PHE A 223 -3.31 17.38 11.77
C PHE A 223 -3.97 16.20 11.06
N MET A 224 -4.87 16.43 10.11
CA MET A 224 -5.57 15.37 9.39
C MET A 224 -4.60 14.60 8.48
N ILE A 225 -4.63 13.27 8.60
CA ILE A 225 -3.86 12.38 7.73
C ILE A 225 -4.70 11.99 6.51
N GLY A 226 -5.98 11.67 6.71
CA GLY A 226 -6.88 11.28 5.63
C GLY A 226 -8.18 10.66 6.13
N ARG A 227 -9.02 10.23 5.19
CA ARG A 227 -10.32 9.58 5.46
C ARG A 227 -10.20 8.06 5.44
N ALA A 228 -10.83 7.38 6.39
CA ALA A 228 -10.97 5.94 6.38
C ALA A 228 -11.97 5.53 5.28
N GLU A 229 -11.52 4.78 4.28
CA GLU A 229 -12.33 4.47 3.09
C GLU A 229 -12.74 3.00 3.05
N VAL A 230 -11.85 2.10 3.47
CA VAL A 230 -12.06 0.64 3.37
C VAL A 230 -11.60 -0.04 4.65
N ARG A 231 -12.46 -0.87 5.25
CA ARG A 231 -12.05 -1.91 6.20
C ARG A 231 -11.69 -3.15 5.41
N TYR A 232 -10.48 -3.67 5.59
CA TYR A 232 -10.05 -4.89 4.88
C TYR A 232 -9.78 -6.07 5.81
N TRP A 233 -9.70 -5.83 7.12
CA TRP A 233 -9.55 -6.90 8.12
C TRP A 233 -10.42 -6.60 9.37
N PRO A 234 -11.12 -7.60 9.94
CA PRO A 234 -11.19 -9.01 9.51
C PRO A 234 -11.95 -9.18 8.19
N LEU A 235 -11.59 -10.19 7.39
CA LEU A 235 -12.17 -10.40 6.05
C LEU A 235 -13.71 -10.52 6.07
N ALA A 236 -14.28 -11.10 7.13
CA ALA A 236 -15.72 -11.23 7.31
C ALA A 236 -16.47 -9.89 7.40
N LYS A 237 -15.76 -8.80 7.75
CA LYS A 237 -16.29 -7.43 7.81
C LYS A 237 -15.68 -6.53 6.73
N ALA A 238 -14.95 -7.09 5.76
CA ALA A 238 -14.30 -6.29 4.73
C ALA A 238 -15.35 -5.56 3.88
N GLY A 239 -15.13 -4.28 3.64
CA GLY A 239 -16.11 -3.43 2.98
C GLY A 239 -15.72 -1.95 3.01
N ARG A 240 -16.51 -1.13 2.32
CA ARG A 240 -16.37 0.32 2.37
C ARG A 240 -16.79 0.83 3.75
N VAL A 241 -16.12 1.87 4.23
CA VAL A 241 -16.51 2.56 5.48
C VAL A 241 -17.69 3.48 5.20
N ASP A 242 -18.70 3.42 6.07
CA ASP A 242 -19.88 4.28 6.03
C ASP A 242 -19.52 5.70 6.50
N ASN A 243 -19.02 6.50 5.57
CA ASN A 243 -18.78 7.93 5.75
C ASN A 243 -20.07 8.76 5.57
N GLU A 244 -21.10 8.16 4.98
CA GLU A 244 -22.42 8.76 4.75
C GLU A 244 -23.42 8.43 5.87
N ALA A 245 -22.99 7.74 6.93
CA ALA A 245 -23.86 7.33 8.03
C ALA A 245 -24.69 8.54 8.48
N GLU A 246 -26.01 8.45 8.31
CA GLU A 246 -26.92 9.59 8.23
C GLU A 246 -26.72 10.58 9.38
N LEU A 247 -25.99 11.66 9.14
CA LEU A 247 -26.04 12.88 9.94
C LEU A 247 -27.16 13.78 9.40
N SER A 248 -28.37 13.24 9.36
CA SER A 248 -29.54 13.98 8.88
C SER A 248 -30.02 14.94 9.97
N ALA A 249 -30.50 16.11 9.55
CA ALA A 249 -31.29 16.95 10.44
C ALA A 249 -32.54 16.17 10.84
N THR A 250 -32.81 16.01 12.13
CA THR A 250 -34.08 15.43 12.56
C THR A 250 -35.21 16.34 12.05
N PRO A 251 -36.22 15.82 11.32
CA PRO A 251 -37.35 16.64 10.90
C PRO A 251 -37.97 17.28 12.14
N GLN A 252 -38.06 18.61 12.18
CA GLN A 252 -38.74 19.29 13.27
C GLN A 252 -40.16 18.73 13.34
N ALA A 253 -40.50 18.08 14.45
CA ALA A 253 -41.86 17.63 14.70
C ALA A 253 -42.77 18.85 14.52
N GLY A 254 -43.63 18.78 13.50
CA GLY A 254 -44.47 19.90 13.10
C GLY A 254 -45.19 20.47 14.31
N VAL A 255 -44.98 21.76 14.55
CA VAL A 255 -45.80 22.55 15.45
C VAL A 255 -47.24 22.36 14.99
N LEU A 256 -47.99 21.50 15.69
CA LEU A 256 -49.43 21.41 15.53
C LEU A 256 -49.99 22.78 15.90
N LYS A 257 -50.22 23.63 14.90
CA LYS A 257 -51.15 24.74 15.04
C LYS A 257 -52.48 24.11 15.42
N SER A 258 -52.83 24.26 16.70
CA SER A 258 -54.17 23.95 17.18
C SER A 258 -55.14 24.93 16.50
N PRO A 259 -56.35 24.48 16.11
CA PRO A 259 -57.34 25.28 15.41
C PRO A 259 -57.86 26.45 16.27
#